data_AF-A0A2A3AGX6-F1
#
_entry.id   AF-A0A2A3AGX6-F1
#
_cell.length_a   1.000
_cell.length_b   1.000
_cell.length_c   1.000
_cell.angle_alpha   90.00
_cell.angle_beta   90.00
_cell.angle_gamma   90.00
#
_symmetry.space_group_name_H-M   'P 1'
#
loop_
_entity.id
_entity.type
_entity.pdbx_description
1 polymer ?
#
loop_
_entity_poly.entity_id
_entity_poly.type
_entity_poly.pdbx_seq_one_letter_code
_entity_poly.pdbx_strand_id
1 'polypeptide(L)'
;MMILGMEIKAHRGLTGSQLYWVGLGCLGLAVAAFAGSFAMGNSLDPQGAVFVLVIGLVISIIASIIAAVLSIAGLVAFPLLRGRFIIVLVLSLVFSPLLWLGLMATVL
;
A
#
# COMPACT_ATOMS: atom_id res chain seq x y z
N MET A 1 -8.59 47.99 14.09
CA MET A 1 -9.01 46.70 14.69
C MET A 1 -9.83 45.94 13.63
N MET A 2 -9.14 45.52 12.57
CA MET A 2 -9.73 44.76 11.46
C MET A 2 -9.59 43.29 11.82
N ILE A 3 -10.74 42.68 12.09
CA ILE A 3 -10.91 41.28 12.42
C ILE A 3 -10.34 40.48 11.26
N LEU A 4 -9.19 39.90 11.55
CA LEU A 4 -8.38 39.01 10.73
C LEU A 4 -9.32 38.03 10.02
N GLY A 5 -9.48 38.22 8.71
CA GLY A 5 -10.14 37.31 7.78
C GLY A 5 -9.36 36.00 7.63
N MET A 6 -9.11 35.35 8.77
CA MET A 6 -8.77 33.95 8.84
C MET A 6 -10.08 33.20 8.65
N GLU A 7 -10.54 33.19 7.40
CA GLU A 7 -11.10 31.96 6.87
C GLU A 7 -10.05 30.88 7.14
N ILE A 8 -10.14 30.28 8.32
CA ILE A 8 -9.75 28.91 8.54
C ILE A 8 -10.66 28.17 7.55
N LYS A 9 -10.25 28.16 6.27
CA LYS A 9 -10.60 27.13 5.31
C LYS A 9 -10.34 25.90 6.13
N ALA A 10 -11.41 25.31 6.65
CA ALA A 10 -11.39 24.01 7.24
C ALA A 10 -10.69 23.18 6.18
N HIS A 11 -9.40 22.90 6.39
CA HIS A 11 -8.64 21.99 5.57
C HIS A 11 -9.51 20.77 5.60
N ARG A 12 -10.20 20.53 4.47
CA ARG A 12 -11.30 19.58 4.36
C ARG A 12 -10.71 18.27 4.80
N GLY A 13 -10.89 17.96 6.09
CA GLY A 13 -10.06 16.99 6.78
C GLY A 13 -10.22 15.71 5.99
N LEU A 14 -9.09 15.16 5.51
CA LEU A 14 -9.05 13.90 4.77
C LEU A 14 -10.03 12.95 5.46
N THR A 15 -11.20 12.78 4.84
CA THR A 15 -12.29 12.05 5.48
C THR A 15 -11.78 10.64 5.62
N GLY A 16 -12.04 9.92 6.72
CA GLY A 16 -11.50 8.57 6.94
C GLY A 16 -11.72 7.63 5.73
N SER A 17 -12.74 7.90 4.90
CA SER A 17 -12.95 7.27 3.60
C SER A 17 -11.85 7.53 2.55
N GLN A 18 -11.32 8.75 2.42
CA GLN A 18 -10.22 9.04 1.48
C GLN A 18 -8.92 8.34 1.88
N LEU A 19 -8.58 8.34 3.18
CA LEU A 19 -7.44 7.59 3.71
C LEU A 19 -7.56 6.09 3.43
N TYR A 20 -8.77 5.53 3.60
CA TYR A 20 -9.06 4.15 3.23
C TYR A 20 -8.87 3.89 1.73
N TRP A 21 -9.39 4.75 0.85
CA TRP A 21 -9.23 4.61 -0.60
C TRP A 21 -7.77 4.75 -1.06
N VAL A 22 -6.99 5.64 -0.44
CA VAL A 22 -5.56 5.77 -0.72
C VAL A 22 -4.80 4.51 -0.28
N GLY A 23 -5.10 3.97 0.91
CA GLY A 23 -4.53 2.70 1.37
C GLY A 23 -4.87 1.53 0.45
N LEU A 24 -6.13 1.44 0.00
CA LEU A 24 -6.60 0.42 -0.93
C LEU A 24 -5.93 0.55 -2.31
N GLY A 25 -5.80 1.78 -2.81
CA GLY A 25 -5.13 2.07 -4.07
C GLY A 25 -3.64 1.71 -4.03
N CYS A 26 -2.97 1.98 -2.90
CA CYS A 26 -1.57 1.61 -2.69
C CYS A 26 -1.38 0.09 -2.69
N LEU A 27 -2.30 -0.65 -2.05
CA LEU A 27 -2.35 -2.11 -2.10
C LEU A 27 -2.55 -2.64 -3.52
N GLY A 28 -3.49 -2.07 -4.28
CA GLY A 28 -3.70 -2.43 -5.68
C GLY A 28 -2.46 -2.16 -6.54
N LEU A 29 -1.75 -1.07 -6.28
CA LEU A 29 -0.51 -0.71 -6.98
C LEU A 29 0.63 -1.69 -6.63
N ALA A 30 0.72 -2.13 -5.37
CA ALA A 30 1.67 -3.17 -4.96
C ALA A 30 1.45 -4.47 -5.74
N VAL A 31 0.20 -4.94 -5.80
CA VAL A 31 -0.17 -6.16 -6.55
C VAL A 31 0.09 -5.99 -8.04
N ALA A 32 -0.29 -4.86 -8.63
CA ALA A 32 -0.05 -4.58 -10.04
C ALA A 32 1.44 -4.49 -10.38
N ALA A 33 2.25 -3.88 -9.51
CA ALA A 33 3.70 -3.79 -9.70
C ALA A 33 4.37 -5.17 -9.63
N PHE A 34 3.95 -6.02 -8.69
CA PHE A 34 4.47 -7.37 -8.54
C PHE A 34 4.00 -8.29 -9.69
N ALA A 35 2.70 -8.36 -9.96
CA ALA A 35 2.17 -9.17 -11.06
C ALA A 35 2.69 -8.68 -12.43
N GLY A 36 2.79 -7.37 -12.60
CA GLY A 36 3.34 -6.74 -13.80
C GLY A 36 4.82 -7.05 -13.99
N SER A 37 5.63 -7.03 -12.93
CA SER A 37 7.04 -7.40 -13.02
C SER A 37 7.24 -8.88 -13.32
N PHE A 38 6.38 -9.77 -12.82
CA PHE A 38 6.38 -11.19 -13.21
C PHE A 38 5.97 -11.39 -14.67
N ALA A 39 4.90 -10.74 -15.12
CA ALA A 39 4.44 -10.85 -16.51
C ALA A 39 5.48 -10.30 -17.51
N MET A 40 6.09 -9.17 -17.18
CA MET A 40 7.09 -8.52 -18.03
C MET A 40 8.46 -9.20 -17.93
N GLY A 41 8.82 -9.75 -16.77
CA GLY A 41 10.04 -10.54 -16.59
C GLY A 41 10.04 -11.83 -17.40
N ASN A 42 8.89 -12.48 -17.59
CA ASN A 42 8.79 -13.69 -18.42
C ASN A 42 9.03 -13.44 -19.92
N SER A 43 8.92 -12.20 -20.39
CA SER A 43 9.11 -11.83 -21.80
C SER A 43 10.51 -11.25 -22.09
N LEU A 44 11.40 -11.20 -21.10
CA LEU A 44 12.75 -10.63 -21.20
C LEU A 44 13.83 -11.72 -21.09
N ASP A 45 15.04 -11.39 -21.55
CA ASP A 45 16.25 -12.18 -21.29
C ASP A 45 16.45 -12.43 -19.79
N PRO A 46 17.10 -13.54 -19.37
CA PRO A 46 17.19 -13.96 -17.97
C PRO A 46 17.73 -12.88 -17.02
N GLN A 47 18.69 -12.05 -17.47
CA GLN A 47 19.23 -10.95 -16.68
C GLN A 47 18.25 -9.77 -16.56
N GLY A 48 17.53 -9.44 -17.65
CA GLY A 48 16.49 -8.41 -17.65
C GLY A 48 15.28 -8.81 -16.81
N ALA A 49 14.91 -10.10 -16.86
CA ALA A 49 13.84 -10.68 -16.05
C ALA A 49 14.09 -10.50 -14.55
N VAL A 50 15.29 -10.83 -14.08
CA VAL A 50 15.67 -10.65 -12.66
C VAL A 50 15.62 -9.17 -12.27
N PHE A 51 16.14 -8.27 -13.11
CA PHE A 51 16.15 -6.84 -12.79
C PHE A 51 14.73 -6.26 -12.67
N VAL A 52 13.84 -6.61 -13.61
CA VAL A 52 12.43 -6.18 -13.58
C VAL A 52 11.70 -6.77 -12.38
N LEU A 53 11.93 -8.04 -12.05
CA LEU A 53 11.38 -8.68 -10.86
C LEU A 53 11.83 -7.99 -9.57
N VAL A 54 13.12 -7.69 -9.43
CA VAL A 54 13.67 -7.01 -8.25
C VAL A 54 13.08 -5.60 -8.10
N ILE A 55 12.98 -4.84 -9.19
CA ILE A 55 12.39 -3.50 -9.14
C ILE A 55 10.91 -3.56 -8.74
N GLY A 56 10.13 -4.44 -9.37
CA GLY A 56 8.72 -4.62 -9.04
C GLY A 56 8.52 -5.08 -7.61
N LEU A 57 9.40 -5.96 -7.10
CA LEU A 57 9.42 -6.39 -5.71
C LEU A 57 9.66 -5.21 -4.75
N VAL A 58 10.68 -4.38 -5.02
CA VAL A 58 10.99 -3.21 -4.18
C VAL A 58 9.82 -2.24 -4.15
N ILE A 59 9.22 -1.92 -5.30
CA ILE A 59 8.06 -1.03 -5.38
C ILE A 59 6.86 -1.62 -4.62
N SER A 60 6.62 -2.92 -4.77
CA SER A 60 5.55 -3.62 -4.04
C SER A 60 5.77 -3.59 -2.52
N ILE A 61 7.01 -3.74 -2.05
CA ILE A 61 7.34 -3.65 -0.62
C ILE A 61 7.05 -2.24 -0.10
N ILE A 62 7.52 -1.21 -0.80
CA ILE A 62 7.31 0.19 -0.40
C ILE A 62 5.81 0.50 -0.33
N ALA A 63 5.05 0.10 -1.35
CA ALA A 63 3.61 0.31 -1.38
C ALA A 63 2.88 -0.45 -0.24
N SER A 64 3.28 -1.69 0.06
CA SER A 64 2.74 -2.43 1.19
C SER A 64 3.03 -1.76 2.53
N ILE A 65 4.25 -1.26 2.74
CA ILE A 65 4.61 -0.53 3.97
C ILE A 65 3.76 0.73 4.12
N ILE A 66 3.60 1.51 3.05
CA ILE A 66 2.75 2.71 3.06
C ILE A 66 1.30 2.33 3.40
N ALA A 67 0.75 1.28 2.79
CA ALA A 67 -0.59 0.80 3.10
C ALA A 67 -0.74 0.37 4.57
N ALA A 68 0.26 -0.30 5.14
CA ALA A 68 0.28 -0.68 6.55
C ALA A 68 0.31 0.54 7.48
N VAL A 69 1.19 1.51 7.22
CA VAL A 69 1.30 2.76 8.00
C VAL A 69 -0.02 3.54 7.95
N LEU A 70 -0.61 3.69 6.76
CA LEU A 70 -1.91 4.36 6.59
C LEU A 70 -3.04 3.62 7.31
N SER A 71 -3.00 2.29 7.33
CA SER A 71 -3.97 1.48 8.05
C SER A 71 -3.88 1.68 9.56
N ILE A 72 -2.66 1.67 10.11
CA ILE A 72 -2.41 1.93 11.53
C ILE A 72 -2.86 3.35 11.90
N ALA A 73 -2.48 4.35 11.10
CA ALA A 73 -2.89 5.74 11.31
C ALA A 73 -4.42 5.88 11.30
N GLY A 74 -5.10 5.22 10.36
CA GLY A 74 -6.57 5.19 10.28
C GLY A 74 -7.23 4.50 11.48
N LEU A 75 -6.61 3.45 12.02
CA LEU A 75 -7.09 2.68 13.18
C LEU A 75 -7.04 3.51 14.47
N VAL A 76 -6.01 4.34 14.62
CA VAL A 76 -5.83 5.27 15.75
C VAL A 76 -6.74 6.48 15.60
N ALA A 77 -6.85 7.05 14.39
CA ALA A 77 -7.61 8.28 14.15
C ALA A 77 -9.14 8.07 14.09
N PHE A 78 -9.62 6.89 13.65
CA PHE A 78 -11.05 6.66 13.39
C PHE A 78 -11.57 5.36 14.04
N PRO A 79 -12.00 5.40 15.31
CA PRO A 79 -12.46 4.20 16.03
C PRO A 79 -13.71 3.55 15.40
N LEU A 80 -14.59 4.34 14.79
CA LEU A 80 -15.81 3.87 14.10
C LEU A 80 -15.53 3.12 12.78
N LEU A 81 -14.34 3.29 12.19
CA LEU A 81 -13.94 2.69 10.90
C LEU A 81 -12.87 1.59 11.06
N ARG A 82 -12.56 1.17 12.30
CA ARG A 82 -11.52 0.17 12.61
C ARG A 82 -11.63 -1.09 11.78
N GLY A 83 -12.83 -1.63 11.58
CA GLY A 83 -13.03 -2.84 10.79
C GLY A 83 -12.48 -2.71 9.35
N ARG A 84 -12.69 -1.56 8.70
CA ARG A 84 -12.16 -1.31 7.36
C ARG A 84 -10.64 -1.21 7.33
N PHE A 85 -10.05 -0.53 8.30
CA PHE A 85 -8.59 -0.40 8.38
C PHE A 85 -7.90 -1.71 8.79
N ILE A 86 -8.54 -2.55 9.62
CA ILE A 86 -8.06 -3.91 9.91
C ILE A 86 -8.05 -4.75 8.63
N ILE A 87 -9.09 -4.66 7.80
CA ILE A 87 -9.13 -5.39 6.51
C ILE A 87 -7.97 -4.97 5.61
N VAL A 88 -7.68 -3.67 5.50
CA VAL A 88 -6.55 -3.17 4.70
C VAL A 88 -5.21 -3.60 5.28
N LEU A 89 -5.07 -3.60 6.62
CA LEU A 89 -3.88 -4.09 7.31
C LEU A 89 -3.65 -5.59 7.02
N VAL A 90 -4.70 -6.40 7.15
CA VAL A 90 -4.66 -7.84 6.88
C VAL A 90 -4.35 -8.09 5.40
N LEU A 91 -4.98 -7.36 4.47
CA LEU A 91 -4.66 -7.48 3.05
C LEU A 91 -3.19 -7.10 2.78
N SER A 92 -2.68 -6.04 3.39
CA SER A 92 -1.27 -5.64 3.24
C SER A 92 -0.32 -6.72 3.74
N LEU A 93 -0.67 -7.41 4.83
CA LEU A 93 0.10 -8.56 5.31
C LEU A 93 0.02 -9.75 4.35
N VAL A 94 -1.17 -10.13 3.89
CA VAL A 94 -1.39 -11.26 2.98
C VAL A 94 -0.71 -11.04 1.62
N PHE A 95 -0.76 -9.80 1.12
CA PHE A 95 -0.09 -9.39 -0.13
C PHE A 95 1.35 -8.94 0.08
N SER A 96 1.90 -9.09 1.28
CA SER A 96 3.30 -8.75 1.51
C SER A 96 4.18 -9.75 0.75
N PRO A 97 4.95 -9.30 -0.24
CA PRO A 97 5.74 -10.21 -1.07
C PRO A 97 6.84 -10.91 -0.27
N LEU A 98 7.24 -10.36 0.88
CA LEU A 98 8.15 -11.00 1.85
C LEU A 98 7.52 -12.25 2.49
N LEU A 99 6.22 -12.21 2.80
CA LEU A 99 5.48 -13.35 3.35
C LEU A 99 5.35 -14.46 2.31
N TRP A 100 5.07 -14.09 1.06
CA TRP A 100 5.03 -15.03 -0.06
C TRP A 100 6.40 -15.66 -0.35
N LEU A 101 7.47 -14.85 -0.37
CA LEU A 101 8.84 -15.37 -0.55
C LEU A 101 9.26 -16.28 0.61
N GLY A 102 8.93 -15.91 1.85
CA GLY A 102 9.19 -16.75 3.02
C GLY A 102 8.42 -18.07 2.99
N LEU A 103 7.15 -18.04 2.56
CA LEU A 103 6.33 -19.25 2.42
C LEU A 103 6.84 -20.16 1.29
N MET A 104 7.30 -19.60 0.18
CA MET A 104 7.91 -20.39 -0.90
C MET A 104 9.26 -20.99 -0.46
N ALA A 105 10.03 -20.26 0.34
CA ALA A 105 11.31 -20.75 0.88
C ALA A 105 11.16 -21.86 1.93
N THR A 106 10.00 -22.02 2.56
CA THR A 106 9.75 -23.11 3.52
C THR A 106 9.16 -24.37 2.89
N VAL A 107 8.66 -24.27 1.65
CA VAL A 107 8.04 -25.38 0.91
C VAL A 107 9.03 -26.03 -0.08
N LEU A 108 10.15 -25.36 -0.36
CA LEU A 108 11.27 -25.86 -1.19
C LEU A 108 12.27 -26.67 -0.35
#